data_AF-A0A7R6SYR5-F1
#
_entry.id   AF-A0A7R6SYR5-F1
#
_cell.length_a   1.000
_cell.length_b   1.000
_cell.length_c   1.000
_cell.angle_alpha   90.00
_cell.angle_beta   90.00
_cell.angle_gamma   90.00
#
_symmetry.space_group_name_H-M   'P 1'
#
loop_
_entity.id
_entity.type
_entity.pdbx_description
1 polymer ?
#
loop_
_entity_poly.entity_id
_entity_poly.type
_entity_poly.pdbx_seq_one_letter_code
_entity_poly.pdbx_strand_id
1 'polypeptide(L)' 'MGVLNDEQKKFYEETLKHVKNEIADIDNQIEEELARVKQKLAELQKAKKAALQVYAGACARLGIENDLAGEEESEEFEG' A
#
# COMPACT_ATOMS: atom_id res chain seq x y z
N MET A 1 -31.58 32.85 -10.31
CA MET A 1 -30.20 32.40 -10.57
C MET A 1 -29.81 32.97 -11.93
N GLY A 2 -28.74 33.76 -12.00
CA GLY A 2 -28.31 34.36 -13.27
C GLY A 2 -27.69 33.30 -14.17
N VAL A 3 -28.10 33.29 -15.45
CA VAL A 3 -27.47 32.46 -16.49
C VAL A 3 -26.05 32.99 -16.72
N LEU A 4 -25.06 32.09 -16.73
CA LEU A 4 -23.67 32.44 -17.00
C LEU A 4 -23.52 32.99 -18.41
N ASN A 5 -22.66 33.99 -18.58
CA ASN A 5 -22.27 34.44 -19.92
C ASN A 5 -21.28 33.43 -20.56
N ASP A 6 -21.02 33.58 -21.86
CA ASP A 6 -20.20 32.62 -22.62
C ASP A 6 -18.76 32.51 -22.10
N GLU A 7 -18.19 33.63 -21.62
CA GLU A 7 -16.83 33.67 -21.06
C GLU A 7 -16.76 32.92 -19.72
N GLN A 8 -17.74 33.14 -18.84
CA GLN A 8 -17.87 32.42 -17.58
C GLN A 8 -18.08 30.93 -17.83
N LYS A 9 -18.91 30.56 -18.81
CA LYS A 9 -19.15 29.17 -19.18
C LYS A 9 -17.85 28.50 -19.63
N LYS A 10 -17.08 29.15 -20.50
CA LYS A 10 -15.79 28.64 -20.98
C LYS A 10 -14.78 28.46 -19.84
N PHE A 11 -14.69 29.42 -18.92
CA PHE A 11 -13.82 29.31 -17.74
C PHE A 11 -14.15 28.08 -16.88
N TYR A 12 -15.45 27.85 -16.60
CA TYR A 12 -15.86 26.69 -15.82
C TYR A 12 -15.64 25.37 -16.56
N GLU A 13 -15.85 25.32 -17.88
CA GLU A 13 -15.54 24.13 -18.69
C GLU A 13 -14.04 23.79 -18.67
N GLU A 14 -13.17 24.79 -18.79
CA GLU A 14 -11.72 24.63 -18.68
C GLU A 14 -11.30 24.19 -17.28
N THR A 15 -11.89 24.80 -16.23
CA THR A 15 -11.65 24.43 -14.83
C THR A 15 -12.07 22.99 -14.56
N LEU A 16 -13.24 22.57 -15.04
CA LEU A 16 -13.71 21.18 -14.89
C LEU A 16 -12.77 20.20 -15.58
N LYS A 17 -12.27 20.54 -16.77
CA LYS A 17 -11.29 19.71 -17.47
C LYS A 17 -9.99 19.58 -16.69
N HIS A 18 -9.51 20.69 -16.12
CA HIS A 18 -8.30 20.69 -15.31
C HIS A 18 -8.45 19.82 -14.06
N VAL A 19 -9.50 20.06 -13.27
CA VAL A 19 -9.77 19.31 -12.05
C VAL A 19 -9.98 17.81 -12.34
N LYS A 20 -10.62 17.47 -13.45
CA LYS A 20 -10.77 16.06 -13.86
C LYS A 20 -9.41 15.39 -14.12
N ASN A 21 -8.48 16.10 -14.74
CA ASN A 21 -7.13 15.58 -14.96
C ASN A 21 -6.37 15.46 -13.64
N GLU A 22 -6.48 16.46 -12.75
CA GLU A 22 -5.86 16.40 -11.42
C GLU A 22 -6.36 15.19 -10.61
N ILE A 23 -7.66 14.91 -10.66
CA ILE A 23 -8.23 13.71 -10.01
C ILE A 23 -7.62 12.44 -10.58
N ALA A 24 -7.53 12.31 -11.91
CA ALA A 24 -6.94 11.13 -12.54
C ALA A 24 -5.45 10.97 -12.18
N ASP A 25 -4.71 12.08 -12.08
CA ASP A 25 -3.31 12.06 -11.67
C ASP A 25 -3.16 11.65 -10.19
N ILE A 26 -4.06 12.10 -9.32
CA ILE A 26 -4.11 11.68 -7.92
C ILE A 26 -4.43 10.19 -7.81
N ASP A 27 -5.42 9.69 -8.56
CA ASP A 27 -5.78 8.27 -8.55
C ASP A 27 -4.59 7.39 -8.98
N ASN A 28 -3.87 7.79 -10.03
CA ASN A 28 -2.66 7.08 -10.46
C ASN A 28 -1.57 7.07 -9.38
N GLN A 29 -1.35 8.18 -8.66
CA GLN A 29 -0.39 8.23 -7.56
C GLN A 29 -0.79 7.33 -6.39
N ILE A 30 -2.10 7.26 -6.08
CA ILE A 30 -2.61 6.36 -5.04
C ILE A 30 -2.33 4.91 -5.42
N GLU A 31 -2.62 4.50 -6.66
CA GLU A 31 -2.36 3.14 -7.14
C GLU A 31 -0.87 2.78 -7.10
N GLU A 32 0.00 3.72 -7.49
CA GLU A 32 1.45 3.52 -7.45
C GLU A 32 1.95 3.33 -6.01
N GLU A 33 1.50 4.16 -5.07
CA GLU A 33 1.88 4.03 -3.66
C GLU A 33 1.32 2.74 -3.04
N LEU A 34 0.10 2.34 -3.38
CA LEU A 34 -0.44 1.05 -2.95
C LEU A 34 0.42 -0.12 -3.45
N ALA A 35 0.87 -0.08 -4.71
CA ALA A 35 1.76 -1.10 -5.26
C ALA A 35 3.11 -1.14 -4.51
N ARG A 36 3.70 0.02 -4.21
CA ARG A 36 4.94 0.13 -3.44
C ARG A 36 4.78 -0.44 -2.02
N VAL A 37 3.68 -0.13 -1.34
CA VAL A 37 3.38 -0.66 -0.01
C VAL A 37 3.22 -2.18 -0.05
N LYS A 38 2.47 -2.72 -1.02
CA LYS A 38 2.32 -4.18 -1.18
C LYS A 38 3.66 -4.87 -1.39
N GLN A 39 4.54 -4.31 -2.24
CA GLN A 39 5.89 -4.85 -2.43
C GLN A 39 6.69 -4.79 -1.12
N LYS A 40 6.64 -3.67 -0.40
CA LYS A 40 7.40 -3.52 0.85
C LYS A 40 6.94 -4.50 1.92
N LEU A 41 5.64 -4.74 2.04
CA LEU A 41 5.07 -5.72 2.96
C LEU A 41 5.56 -7.14 2.63
N ALA A 42 5.54 -7.53 1.35
CA ALA A 42 6.05 -8.84 0.93
C ALA A 42 7.54 -9.04 1.27
N GLU A 43 8.36 -7.99 1.08
CA GLU A 43 9.78 -8.03 1.47
C GLU A 43 9.96 -8.19 2.98
N LEU A 44 9.19 -7.45 3.78
CA LEU A 44 9.26 -7.52 5.24
C LEU A 44 8.80 -8.87 5.78
N GLN A 45 7.73 -9.44 5.22
CA GLN A 45 7.26 -10.78 5.57
C GLN A 45 8.30 -11.84 5.27
N LYS A 46 8.97 -11.74 4.10
CA LYS A 46 10.08 -12.64 3.76
C LYS A 46 11.24 -12.52 4.75
N ALA A 47 11.60 -11.29 5.15
CA ALA A 47 12.65 -11.04 6.13
C ALA A 47 12.26 -11.60 7.51
N LYS A 48 11.02 -11.38 7.96
CA LYS A 48 10.48 -11.93 9.21
C LYS A 48 10.56 -13.46 9.22
N LYS A 49 10.11 -14.11 8.15
CA LYS A 49 10.18 -15.57 8.00
C LYS A 49 11.60 -16.09 8.08
N ALA A 50 12.56 -15.44 7.41
CA ALA A 50 13.97 -15.81 7.51
C ALA A 50 14.50 -15.68 8.95
N ALA A 51 14.11 -14.61 9.67
CA ALA A 51 14.48 -14.43 11.07
C ALA A 51 13.89 -15.51 11.98
N LEU A 52 12.61 -15.88 11.78
CA LEU A 52 11.94 -16.96 12.54
C LEU A 52 12.63 -18.31 12.32
N GLN A 53 13.05 -18.63 11.09
CA GLN A 53 13.81 -19.85 10.79
C GLN A 53 15.16 -19.88 11.52
N VAL A 54 15.87 -18.75 11.56
CA VAL A 54 17.13 -18.64 12.30
C VAL A 54 16.89 -18.81 13.80
N TYR A 55 15.85 -18.16 14.34
CA TYR A 55 15.47 -18.27 15.75
C TYR A 55 15.14 -19.72 16.14
N ALA A 56 14.28 -20.38 15.36
CA ALA A 56 13.94 -21.77 15.57
C ALA A 56 15.19 -22.68 15.54
N GLY A 57 16.10 -22.45 14.60
CA GLY A 57 17.37 -23.17 14.51
C GLY A 57 18.33 -22.91 15.68
N ALA A 58 18.24 -21.75 16.33
CA ALA A 58 18.96 -21.45 17.56
C ALA A 58 18.33 -22.16 18.77
N CYS A 59 17.00 -22.08 18.93
CA CYS A 59 16.28 -22.78 19.98
C CYS A 59 16.54 -24.29 19.95
N ALA A 60 16.47 -24.90 18.76
CA ALA A 60 16.77 -26.32 18.58
C ALA A 60 18.20 -26.71 19.00
N ARG A 61 19.19 -25.86 18.73
CA ARG A 61 20.59 -26.10 19.15
C ARG A 61 20.78 -25.95 20.66
N LEU A 62 20.04 -25.04 21.28
CA LEU A 62 20.08 -24.78 22.72
C LEU A 62 19.22 -25.76 23.53
N GLY A 63 18.37 -26.55 22.87
CA GLY A 63 17.44 -27.47 23.54
C GLY A 63 16.32 -26.77 24.29
N ILE A 64 15.97 -25.55 23.88
CA ILE A 64 14.90 -24.74 24.48
C ILE A 64 13.66 -24.74 23.59
N GLU A 65 12.49 -24.53 24.19
CA GLU A 65 11.23 -24.37 23.47
C GLU A 65 11.25 -23.09 22.61
N ASN A 66 10.68 -23.18 21.41
CA ASN A 66 10.51 -22.03 20.53
C ASN A 66 9.17 -21.36 20.82
N ASP A 67 9.20 -20.25 21.55
CA ASP A 67 8.05 -19.43 21.93
C ASP A 67 7.45 -18.63 20.76
N LEU A 68 8.14 -18.53 19.63
CA LEU A 68 7.67 -17.88 18.40
C LEU A 68 7.11 -18.86 17.37
N ALA A 69 6.95 -20.15 17.74
CA ALA A 69 6.39 -21.18 16.88
C ALA A 69 4.88 -20.93 16.63
N GLY A 70 4.58 -20.14 15.60
CA GLY A 70 3.20 -19.76 15.24
C GLY A 70 3.13 -18.40 14.52
N GLU A 71 4.16 -17.58 14.63
CA GLU A 71 4.23 -16.28 13.95
C GLU A 71 4.43 -16.34 12.42
N GLU A 72 4.57 -17.55 11.84
CA GLU A 72 4.71 -17.74 10.39
C GLU A 72 3.39 -17.73 9.61
N GLU A 73 2.24 -17.98 10.25
CA GLU A 73 0.93 -18.14 9.57
C GLU A 73 0.00 -16.92 9.73
N SER A 74 0.28 -15.98 10.64
CA SER A 74 -0.69 -14.97 11.07
C SER A 74 -0.83 -13.74 10.17
N GLU A 75 -0.11 -13.65 9.05
CA GLU A 75 0.08 -12.38 8.32
C GLU A 75 -0.13 -12.50 6.80
N GLU A 76 -1.15 -13.24 6.33
CA GLU A 76 -1.64 -13.03 4.96
C GLU A 76 -2.31 -11.65 4.88
N PHE A 77 -1.69 -10.72 4.17
CA PHE A 77 -2.25 -9.39 3.95
C PHE A 77 -3.35 -9.49 2.87
N GLU A 78 -4.61 -9.59 3.29
CA GLU A 78 -5.76 -9.46 2.40
C GLU A 78 -5.97 -7.98 2.05
N GLY A 79 -5.40 -7.53 0.93
CA GLY A 79 -5.60 -6.17 0.39
C GLY A 79 -5.23 -6.05 -1.08
#